data_AF-A0A9X4AMF4-F1
#
_entry.id   AF-A0A9X4AMF4-F1
#
_cell.length_a   1.000
_cell.length_b   1.000
_cell.length_c   1.000
_cell.angle_alpha   90.00
_cell.angle_beta   90.00
_cell.angle_gamma   90.00
#
_symmetry.space_group_name_H-M   'P 1'
#
loop_
_entity.id
_entity.type
_entity.pdbx_description
1 polymer ?
#
loop_
_entity_poly.entity_id
_entity_poly.type
_entity_poly.pdbx_seq_one_letter_code
_entity_poly.pdbx_strand_id
1 'polypeptide(L)'
;MACLDGYSTYDGRRIAMMYKTSSRKKVPIPINPELHIFAFPTMSPSQFDCNWIFYNHVQAIKPTTKKLSQTIITFKYKEQLALKESYYTIEKQMYRTAVCMLSFSQQNKQSS
;
A
#
# COMPACT_ATOMS: atom_id res chain seq x y z
N MET A 1 14.50 -8.92 -3.85
CA MET A 1 15.84 -8.35 -3.63
C MET A 1 15.81 -6.85 -3.24
N ALA A 2 14.67 -6.30 -2.81
CA ALA A 2 14.55 -4.84 -2.63
C ALA A 2 15.22 -4.26 -1.37
N CYS A 3 15.61 -5.09 -0.38
CA CYS A 3 16.20 -4.63 0.88
C CYS A 3 17.73 -4.48 0.84
N LEU A 4 18.40 -5.21 -0.06
CA LEU A 4 19.86 -5.16 -0.23
C LEU A 4 20.27 -3.92 -1.05
N ASP A 5 19.57 -3.65 -2.15
CA ASP A 5 19.94 -2.54 -3.05
C ASP A 5 19.63 -1.16 -2.47
N GLY A 6 18.66 -1.05 -1.55
CA GLY A 6 18.27 0.21 -0.92
C GLY A 6 18.90 0.48 0.45
N TYR A 7 19.91 -0.31 0.87
CA TYR A 7 20.59 -0.23 2.17
C TYR A 7 19.65 -0.04 3.37
N SER A 8 18.47 -0.67 3.34
CA SER A 8 17.42 -0.43 4.34
C SER A 8 16.64 -1.69 4.66
N THR A 9 16.52 -1.97 5.97
CA THR A 9 15.70 -3.06 6.48
C THR A 9 14.21 -2.74 6.32
N TYR A 10 13.38 -3.79 6.24
CA TYR A 10 11.91 -3.66 6.28
C TYR A 10 11.46 -2.77 7.45
N ASP A 11 12.01 -3.00 8.64
CA ASP A 11 11.70 -2.21 9.82
C ASP A 11 12.18 -0.76 9.69
N GLY A 12 13.35 -0.51 9.10
CA GLY A 12 13.83 0.84 8.83
C GLY A 12 12.87 1.63 7.95
N ARG A 13 12.41 1.03 6.84
CA ARG A 13 11.41 1.66 5.95
C ARG A 13 10.07 1.85 6.65
N ARG A 14 9.64 0.87 7.45
CA ARG A 14 8.40 0.94 8.22
C ARG A 14 8.44 2.05 9.26
N ILE A 15 9.54 2.20 10.00
CA ILE A 15 9.74 3.25 11.01
C ILE A 15 9.78 4.64 10.35
N ALA A 16 10.55 4.80 9.28
CA ALA A 16 10.61 6.05 8.52
C ALA A 16 9.22 6.48 8.02
N MET A 17 8.45 5.51 7.53
CA MET A 17 7.10 5.71 7.07
C MET A 17 6.10 6.00 8.19
N MET A 18 6.24 5.35 9.35
CA MET A 18 5.45 5.66 10.55
C MET A 18 5.68 7.11 10.99
N TYR A 19 6.93 7.57 10.96
CA TYR A 19 7.29 8.94 11.31
C TYR A 19 6.71 9.94 10.31
N LYS A 20 6.79 9.66 9.00
CA LYS A 20 6.27 10.55 7.95
C LYS A 20 4.73 10.60 7.87
N THR A 21 4.03 9.50 8.14
CA THR A 21 2.56 9.42 7.97
C THR A 21 1.77 9.55 9.28
N SER A 22 2.45 9.87 10.40
CA SER A 22 1.89 9.95 11.76
C SER A 22 1.04 8.74 12.17
N SER A 23 1.23 7.61 11.48
CA SER A 23 0.35 6.46 11.57
C SER A 23 1.15 5.23 11.91
N ARG A 24 0.81 4.57 13.03
CA ARG A 24 1.55 3.40 13.53
C ARG A 24 1.06 2.06 12.97
N LYS A 25 -0.11 2.04 12.32
CA LYS A 25 -0.77 0.84 11.79
C LYS A 25 -1.04 0.97 10.29
N LYS A 26 -0.93 -0.16 9.57
CA LYS A 26 -1.18 -0.31 8.13
C LYS A 26 -0.42 0.75 7.32
N VAL A 27 0.90 0.74 7.45
CA VAL A 27 1.78 1.76 6.89
C VAL A 27 2.19 1.32 5.48
N PRO A 28 2.04 2.16 4.45
CA PRO A 28 2.50 1.82 3.11
C PRO A 28 4.01 1.64 3.12
N ILE A 29 4.50 0.59 2.49
CA ILE A 29 5.92 0.29 2.38
C ILE A 29 6.37 0.55 0.95
N PRO A 30 7.28 1.51 0.75
CA PRO A 30 7.98 1.64 -0.52
C PRO A 30 8.92 0.44 -0.69
N ILE A 31 8.59 -0.47 -1.61
CA ILE A 31 9.44 -1.60 -1.96
C ILE A 31 10.52 -1.13 -2.93
N ASN A 32 10.14 -0.34 -3.94
CA ASN A 32 11.08 0.34 -4.81
C ASN A 32 10.50 1.72 -5.19
N PRO A 33 10.93 2.82 -4.53
CA PRO A 33 10.46 4.15 -4.85
C PRO A 33 10.77 4.58 -6.29
N GLU A 34 11.93 4.20 -6.84
CA GLU A 34 12.39 4.58 -8.19
C GLU A 34 11.51 3.97 -9.28
N LEU A 35 11.07 2.72 -9.07
CA LEU A 35 10.12 2.03 -9.96
C LEU A 35 8.66 2.27 -9.57
N HIS A 36 8.38 3.21 -8.67
CA HIS A 36 7.05 3.48 -8.11
C HIS A 36 6.34 2.23 -7.53
N ILE A 37 7.08 1.27 -7.00
CA ILE A 37 6.52 0.05 -6.38
C ILE A 37 6.23 0.33 -4.91
N PHE A 38 4.97 0.66 -4.62
CA PHE A 38 4.44 0.86 -3.27
C PHE A 38 3.42 -0.22 -2.95
N ALA A 39 3.59 -0.88 -1.80
CA ALA A 39 2.65 -1.88 -1.31
C ALA A 39 2.03 -1.44 0.01
N PHE A 40 0.75 -1.72 0.20
CA PHE A 40 0.07 -1.53 1.48
C PHE A 40 -0.58 -2.82 1.95
N PRO A 41 -0.59 -3.08 3.27
CA PRO A 41 -1.26 -4.25 3.82
C PRO A 41 -2.77 -3.99 3.93
N THR A 42 -3.59 -4.98 3.59
CA THR A 42 -5.04 -4.92 3.76
C THR A 42 -5.44 -5.06 5.24
N MET A 43 -4.73 -5.91 5.97
CA MET A 43 -4.94 -6.18 7.40
C MET A 43 -3.71 -5.76 8.23
N SER A 44 -3.68 -6.12 9.52
CA SER A 44 -2.44 -5.99 10.29
C SER A 44 -1.41 -6.99 9.74
N PRO A 45 -0.13 -6.61 9.56
CA PRO A 45 0.93 -7.54 9.13
C PRO A 45 1.09 -8.77 10.03
N SER A 46 0.60 -8.70 11.27
CA SER A 46 0.60 -9.82 12.22
C SER A 46 -0.49 -10.86 11.96
N GLN A 47 -1.41 -10.63 11.03
CA GLN A 47 -2.48 -11.58 10.70
C GLN A 47 -2.12 -12.41 9.48
N PHE A 48 -2.38 -13.72 9.54
CA PHE A 48 -2.10 -14.66 8.46
C PHE A 48 -2.82 -14.31 7.14
N ASP A 49 -4.03 -13.77 7.24
CA ASP A 49 -4.84 -13.33 6.08
C ASP A 49 -4.42 -11.95 5.52
N CYS A 50 -3.28 -11.40 5.96
CA CYS A 50 -2.82 -10.09 5.50
C CYS A 50 -2.31 -10.14 4.06
N ASN A 51 -3.07 -9.52 3.16
CA ASN A 51 -2.68 -9.39 1.76
C ASN A 51 -1.88 -8.09 1.55
N TRP A 52 -0.83 -8.15 0.74
CA TRP A 52 -0.05 -6.97 0.35
C TRP A 52 -0.44 -6.55 -1.06
N ILE A 53 -0.99 -5.34 -1.19
CA ILE A 53 -1.54 -4.84 -2.45
C ILE A 53 -0.58 -3.80 -3.03
N PHE A 54 -0.15 -4.02 -4.26
CA PHE A 54 0.65 -3.06 -5.01
C PHE A 54 -0.26 -1.98 -5.59
N TYR A 55 -0.14 -0.75 -5.09
CA TYR A 55 -1.01 0.37 -5.46
C TYR A 55 -1.06 0.58 -6.99
N ASN A 56 0.10 0.58 -7.65
CA ASN A 56 0.20 0.82 -9.09
C ASN A 56 -0.43 -0.26 -9.98
N HIS A 57 -0.72 -1.44 -9.43
CA HIS A 57 -1.33 -2.54 -10.17
C HIS A 57 -2.85 -2.60 -10.00
N VAL A 58 -3.40 -1.83 -9.05
CA VAL A 58 -4.84 -1.72 -8.85
C VAL A 58 -5.44 -0.90 -9.98
N GLN A 59 -6.45 -1.46 -10.65
CA GLN A 59 -7.24 -0.78 -11.67
C GLN A 59 -8.52 -0.18 -11.06
N ALA A 60 -9.21 -0.94 -10.20
CA ALA A 60 -10.44 -0.49 -9.55
C ALA A 60 -10.67 -1.23 -8.24
N ILE A 61 -11.42 -0.60 -7.33
CA ILE A 61 -11.96 -1.23 -6.12
C ILE A 61 -13.48 -1.10 -6.13
N LYS A 62 -14.20 -2.14 -5.71
CA LYS A 62 -15.67 -2.14 -5.63
C LYS A 62 -16.15 -2.84 -4.37
N PRO A 63 -17.22 -2.37 -3.72
CA PRO A 63 -17.88 -3.13 -2.66
C PRO A 63 -18.58 -4.37 -3.22
N THR A 64 -18.67 -5.44 -2.44
CA THR A 64 -19.47 -6.62 -2.79
C THR A 64 -20.95 -6.37 -2.49
N THR A 65 -21.83 -6.67 -3.44
CA THR A 65 -23.29 -6.53 -3.29
C THR A 65 -23.89 -7.40 -2.18
N LYS A 66 -23.24 -8.53 -1.85
CA LYS A 66 -23.70 -9.48 -0.84
C LYS A 66 -23.29 -9.15 0.60
N LYS A 67 -22.21 -8.39 0.81
CA LYS A 67 -21.69 -8.04 2.14
C LYS A 67 -20.99 -6.68 2.09
N LEU A 68 -21.54 -5.70 2.83
CA LEU A 68 -20.97 -4.35 3.00
C LEU A 68 -19.51 -4.36 3.52
N SER A 69 -19.11 -5.44 4.19
CA SER A 69 -17.77 -5.62 4.76
C SER A 69 -16.78 -6.27 3.80
N GLN A 70 -17.10 -6.49 2.53
CA GLN A 70 -16.20 -7.13 1.57
C GLN A 70 -15.92 -6.24 0.35
N THR A 71 -14.68 -6.29 -0.13
CA THR A 71 -14.20 -5.49 -1.26
C THR A 71 -13.63 -6.39 -2.34
N ILE A 72 -13.90 -6.06 -3.59
CA ILE A 72 -13.25 -6.69 -4.75
C ILE A 72 -12.25 -5.67 -5.31
N ILE A 73 -10.99 -6.08 -5.35
CA ILE A 73 -9.94 -5.36 -6.07
C ILE A 73 -9.84 -5.96 -7.46
N THR A 74 -9.85 -5.13 -8.49
CA THR A 74 -9.53 -5.51 -9.87
C THR A 74 -8.15 -4.97 -10.21
N PHE A 75 -7.26 -5.85 -10.65
CA PHE A 75 -5.92 -5.48 -11.11
C PHE A 75 -5.90 -5.21 -12.62
N LYS A 76 -4.86 -4.52 -13.10
CA LYS A 76 -4.69 -4.16 -14.52
C LYS A 76 -4.75 -5.36 -15.49
N TYR A 77 -4.42 -6.56 -15.02
CA TYR A 77 -4.49 -7.80 -15.81
C TYR A 77 -5.84 -8.54 -15.66
N LYS A 78 -6.91 -7.82 -15.25
CA LYS A 78 -8.27 -8.34 -15.02
C LYS A 78 -8.39 -9.39 -13.92
N GLU A 79 -7.31 -9.73 -13.23
CA GLU A 79 -7.36 -10.52 -12.01
C GLU A 79 -8.16 -9.79 -10.94
N GLN A 80 -8.96 -10.54 -10.19
CA GLN A 80 -9.77 -10.01 -9.11
C GLN A 80 -9.42 -10.68 -7.80
N LEU A 81 -9.30 -9.87 -6.74
CA LEU A 81 -9.08 -10.34 -5.38
C LEU A 81 -10.24 -9.91 -4.50
N ALA A 82 -10.94 -10.89 -3.93
CA ALA A 82 -11.97 -10.67 -2.93
C ALA A 82 -11.32 -10.56 -1.54
N LEU A 83 -11.51 -9.42 -0.88
CA LEU A 83 -11.03 -9.14 0.46
C LEU A 83 -12.18 -9.19 1.47
N LYS A 84 -11.85 -9.64 2.67
CA LYS A 84 -12.76 -9.64 3.84
C LYS A 84 -12.89 -8.25 4.49
N GLU A 85 -12.16 -7.26 3.99
CA GLU A 85 -12.12 -5.90 4.49
C GLU A 85 -13.12 -5.01 3.75
N SER A 86 -13.68 -4.03 4.47
CA SER A 86 -14.66 -3.10 3.92
C SER A 86 -14.07 -2.17 2.86
N TYR A 87 -14.91 -1.73 1.92
CA TYR A 87 -14.51 -0.83 0.83
C TYR A 87 -13.82 0.43 1.38
N TYR A 88 -14.43 1.05 2.38
CA TYR A 88 -13.90 2.26 3.02
C TYR A 88 -12.51 2.05 3.66
N THR A 89 -12.25 0.87 4.22
CA THR A 89 -10.94 0.56 4.79
C THR A 89 -9.88 0.47 3.69
N ILE A 90 -10.19 -0.20 2.58
CA ILE A 90 -9.28 -0.34 1.44
C ILE A 90 -9.06 1.00 0.74
N GLU A 91 -10.11 1.78 0.52
CA GLU A 91 -10.06 3.13 -0.04
C GLU A 91 -9.17 4.06 0.80
N LYS A 92 -9.31 4.02 2.13
CA LYS A 92 -8.44 4.78 3.04
C LYS A 92 -6.98 4.35 2.94
N GLN A 93 -6.69 3.06 2.76
CA GLN A 93 -5.30 2.62 2.55
C GLN A 93 -4.74 3.07 1.20
N MET A 94 -5.54 3.01 0.14
CA MET A 94 -5.15 3.52 -1.18
C MET A 94 -4.83 5.02 -1.10
N TYR A 95 -5.70 5.80 -0.46
CA TYR A 95 -5.50 7.24 -0.27
C TYR A 95 -4.21 7.54 0.50
N ARG A 96 -3.98 6.86 1.63
CA ARG A 96 -2.74 7.04 2.42
C ARG A 96 -1.48 6.67 1.64
N THR A 97 -1.57 5.63 0.80
CA THR A 97 -0.48 5.21 -0.09
C THR A 97 -0.22 6.24 -1.18
N ALA A 98 -1.27 6.81 -1.79
CA ALA A 98 -1.15 7.85 -2.80
C ALA A 98 -0.52 9.13 -2.23
N VAL A 99 -0.99 9.60 -1.06
CA VAL A 99 -0.40 10.76 -0.36
C VAL A 99 1.08 10.52 -0.07
N CYS A 100 1.42 9.33 0.43
CA CYS A 100 2.81 8.95 0.64
C CYS A 100 3.63 9.03 -0.66
N MET A 101 3.14 8.45 -1.74
CA MET A 101 3.84 8.45 -3.04
C MET A 101 4.09 9.89 -3.51
N LEU A 102 3.10 10.76 -3.43
CA LEU A 102 3.23 12.17 -3.79
C LEU A 102 4.30 12.87 -2.94
N SER A 103 4.33 12.63 -1.63
CA SER A 103 5.36 13.19 -0.75
C SER A 103 6.78 12.71 -1.09
N PHE A 104 6.95 11.48 -1.59
CA PHE A 104 8.27 11.01 -2.06
C PHE A 104 8.66 11.63 -3.41
N SER A 105 7.74 11.73 -4.36
CA SER A 105 7.99 12.35 -5.66
C SER A 105 8.42 13.81 -5.55
N GLN A 106 7.96 14.54 -4.52
CA GLN A 106 8.38 15.92 -4.25
C GLN A 106 9.82 16.02 -3.72
N GLN A 107 10.31 15.04 -2.94
CA GLN A 107 11.69 15.05 -2.44
C GLN A 107 12.71 14.74 -3.53
N ASN A 108 12.37 13.89 -4.51
CA ASN A 108 13.25 13.62 -5.65
C ASN A 108 13.46 14.83 -6.57
N LYS A 109 12.61 15.86 -6.50
CA LYS A 109 12.77 17.12 -7.26
C LYS A 109 13.69 18.15 -6.61
N GLN A 110 14.11 17.94 -5.36
CA GLN A 110 15.05 18.84 -4.66
C GLN A 110 16.50 18.34 -4.67
N SER A 111 16.79 17.27 -5.43
CA SER A 111 18.13 16.68 -5.55
C SER A 111 18.67 16.69 -6.99
N SER A 112 18.06 17.48 -7.88
CA SER A 112 18.53 17.72 -9.25
C SER A 112 18.72 19.21 -9.48
#